data_AF-A0A1Q9EP56-F1
#
_entry.id   AF-A0A1Q9EP56-F1
#
_cell.length_a   1.000
_cell.length_b   1.000
_cell.length_c   1.000
_cell.angle_alpha   90.00
_cell.angle_beta   90.00
_cell.angle_gamma   90.00
#
_symmetry.space_group_name_H-M   'P 1'
#
loop_
_entity.id
_entity.type
_entity.pdbx_description
1 polymer ?
#
loop_
_entity_poly.entity_id
_entity_poly.type
_entity_poly.pdbx_seq_one_letter_code
_entity_poly.pdbx_strand_id
1 'polypeptide(L)'
;MLSRLDREAVKLCARMRNARQKPALVMLQAEHVQAIANGDSEALNKARGQIEQLRQELLQLKAKDEDFVAMAISKSFGDANDIDLTSSSGAPLRDRLRFWLLRYADLEATLWFEHLCCGLLSPRAEEDFEQLNPFLDRAKAAGLLSRLTQMMLDLAQLLANPASAGSAVALAAGLGEKANVLCGLLASKRTYIEKKEGSGGFVGSFDPHFLVFEFVTGFLLQDLEAYLPTDRPTYLPVEMVNEFSDALRTGKSSVKQMIMGAGKTSVVSPLLALMHANGCLSDSSRATGLRIVCLVVPPALISLSRSVLQNCFSTVVQKRVSTFKCDRSLDLEVALSERLGRIVSHGDVLLTTPGDVKSLQLRFLEQLLVL
;
A
#
# COMPACT_ATOMS: atom_id res chain seq x y z
N MET A 1 -20.02 31.20 -18.85
CA MET A 1 -18.72 30.97 -18.16
C MET A 1 -18.78 31.35 -16.69
N LEU A 2 -19.25 32.56 -16.33
CA LEU A 2 -19.39 33.02 -14.94
C LEU A 2 -20.24 32.09 -14.06
N SER A 3 -21.36 31.57 -14.55
CA SER A 3 -22.22 30.63 -13.80
C SER A 3 -21.62 29.23 -13.57
N ARG A 4 -20.60 28.84 -14.36
CA ARG A 4 -19.81 27.61 -14.12
C ARG A 4 -18.73 27.86 -13.07
N LEU A 5 -18.05 29.00 -13.16
CA LEU A 5 -17.08 29.44 -12.16
C LEU A 5 -17.72 29.61 -10.78
N ASP A 6 -18.94 30.15 -10.68
CA ASP A 6 -19.66 30.27 -9.40
C ASP A 6 -20.03 28.89 -8.81
N ARG A 7 -20.45 27.94 -9.66
CA ARG A 7 -20.76 26.57 -9.18
C ARG A 7 -19.50 25.82 -8.75
N GLU A 8 -18.40 26.00 -9.48
CA GLU A 8 -17.11 25.40 -9.11
C GLU A 8 -16.53 26.06 -7.86
N ALA A 9 -16.58 27.39 -7.75
CA ALA A 9 -16.16 28.13 -6.57
C ALA A 9 -17.01 27.80 -5.34
N VAL A 10 -18.33 27.66 -5.48
CA VAL A 10 -19.20 27.22 -4.37
C VAL A 10 -18.90 25.78 -3.96
N LYS A 11 -18.66 24.88 -4.91
CA LYS A 11 -18.23 23.50 -4.60
C LYS A 11 -16.84 23.47 -3.93
N LEU A 12 -15.92 24.32 -4.37
CA LEU A 12 -14.57 24.42 -3.83
C LEU A 12 -14.59 25.05 -2.43
N CYS A 13 -15.36 26.11 -2.21
CA CYS A 13 -15.62 26.70 -0.90
C CYS A 13 -16.36 25.75 0.05
N ALA A 14 -17.34 24.97 -0.43
CA ALA A 14 -18.02 23.95 0.37
C ALA A 14 -17.08 22.81 0.76
N ARG A 15 -16.21 22.35 -0.16
CA ARG A 15 -15.13 21.39 0.14
C ARG A 15 -14.16 21.95 1.17
N MET A 16 -13.72 23.20 1.02
CA MET A 16 -12.85 23.87 1.99
C MET A 16 -13.51 24.07 3.37
N ARG A 17 -14.83 24.31 3.41
CA ARG A 17 -15.58 24.51 4.66
C ARG A 17 -15.87 23.18 5.36
N ASN A 18 -16.10 22.11 4.61
CA ASN A 18 -16.23 20.75 5.14
C ASN A 18 -14.88 20.17 5.59
N ALA A 19 -13.78 20.49 4.89
CA ALA A 19 -12.41 20.15 5.30
C ALA A 19 -11.97 20.86 6.60
N ARG A 20 -12.65 21.95 6.99
CA ARG A 20 -12.43 22.62 8.29
C ARG A 20 -13.17 21.97 9.47
N GLN A 21 -14.09 21.04 9.23
CA GLN A 21 -14.80 20.35 10.30
C GLN A 21 -13.92 19.24 10.87
N LYS A 22 -13.33 19.50 12.05
CA LYS A 22 -12.60 18.47 12.77
C LYS A 22 -13.60 17.43 13.31
N PRO A 23 -13.42 16.13 13.02
CA PRO A 23 -14.22 15.10 13.64
C PRO A 23 -13.98 15.15 15.15
N ALA A 24 -15.06 15.34 15.90
CA ALA A 24 -15.02 15.36 17.36
C ALA A 24 -16.09 14.41 17.88
N LEU A 25 -15.76 13.69 18.96
CA LEU A 25 -16.76 12.90 19.66
C LEU A 25 -17.76 13.89 20.23
N VAL A 26 -19.02 13.77 19.81
CA VAL A 26 -20.14 14.59 20.31
C VAL A 26 -20.15 14.64 21.85
N MET A 27 -19.65 13.58 22.48
CA MET A 27 -19.69 13.35 23.93
C MET A 27 -18.48 13.90 24.71
N LEU A 28 -17.38 14.26 24.03
CA LEU A 28 -16.15 14.79 24.65
C LEU A 28 -15.77 16.16 24.07
N GLN A 29 -16.77 16.96 23.71
CA GLN A 29 -16.57 18.37 23.39
C GLN A 29 -15.99 19.13 24.60
N ALA A 30 -15.31 20.25 24.34
CA ALA A 30 -14.57 21.01 25.36
C ALA A 30 -15.41 21.34 26.61
N GLU A 31 -16.72 21.57 26.43
CA GLU A 31 -17.67 21.84 27.50
C GLU A 31 -17.87 20.65 28.46
N HIS A 32 -18.04 19.45 27.91
CA HIS A 32 -18.18 18.22 28.69
C HIS A 32 -16.87 17.83 29.37
N VAL A 33 -15.72 18.06 28.72
CA VAL A 33 -14.40 17.80 29.31
C VAL A 33 -14.11 18.74 30.47
N GLN A 34 -14.52 20.01 30.38
CA GLN A 34 -14.43 20.97 31.49
C GLN A 34 -15.38 20.62 32.65
N ALA A 35 -16.60 20.17 32.35
CA ALA A 35 -17.54 19.70 33.38
C ALA A 35 -17.00 18.48 34.15
N ILE A 36 -16.39 17.53 33.45
CA ILE A 36 -15.73 16.36 34.06
C ILE A 36 -14.51 16.80 34.89
N ALA A 37 -13.73 17.77 34.42
CA ALA A 37 -12.58 18.31 35.16
C ALA A 37 -12.99 19.05 36.44
N ASN A 38 -14.19 19.64 36.47
CA ASN A 38 -14.76 20.34 37.61
C ASN A 38 -15.40 19.41 38.66
N GLY A 39 -15.34 18.08 38.45
CA GLY A 39 -15.77 17.07 39.43
C GLY A 39 -17.24 16.64 39.34
N ASP A 40 -17.93 16.93 38.23
CA ASP A 40 -19.31 16.50 38.02
C ASP A 40 -19.40 14.98 37.80
N SER A 41 -19.96 14.28 38.80
CA SER A 41 -20.06 12.81 38.81
C SER A 41 -21.12 12.28 37.84
N GLU A 42 -22.15 13.06 37.51
CA GLU A 42 -23.18 12.64 36.56
C GLU A 42 -22.67 12.69 35.11
N ALA A 43 -21.93 13.75 34.77
CA ALA A 43 -21.29 13.90 33.46
C ALA A 43 -20.27 12.79 33.20
N LEU A 44 -19.49 12.41 34.22
CA LEU A 44 -18.52 11.32 34.14
C LEU A 44 -19.19 9.96 33.91
N ASN A 45 -20.26 9.66 34.65
CA ASN A 45 -20.98 8.38 34.51
C ASN A 45 -21.67 8.26 33.14
N LYS A 46 -22.23 9.36 32.61
CA LYS A 46 -22.80 9.38 31.24
C LYS A 46 -21.73 9.16 30.18
N ALA A 47 -20.60 9.87 30.26
CA ALA A 47 -19.49 9.71 29.33
C ALA A 47 -18.90 8.29 29.38
N ARG A 48 -18.75 7.71 30.58
CA ARG A 48 -18.29 6.33 30.75
C ARG A 48 -19.25 5.32 30.13
N GLY A 49 -20.56 5.48 30.34
CA GLY A 49 -21.57 4.60 29.74
C GLY A 49 -21.55 4.63 28.21
N GLN A 50 -21.38 5.81 27.61
CA GLN A 50 -21.31 5.97 26.16
C GLN A 50 -19.99 5.47 25.55
N ILE A 51 -18.85 5.68 26.23
CA ILE A 51 -17.57 5.10 25.79
C ILE A 51 -17.63 3.58 25.86
N GLU A 52 -18.26 3.02 26.89
CA GLU A 52 -18.44 1.58 27.03
C GLU A 52 -19.35 1.01 25.94
N GLN A 53 -20.43 1.73 25.57
CA GLN A 53 -21.26 1.39 24.43
C GLN A 53 -20.47 1.43 23.11
N LEU A 54 -19.72 2.51 22.85
CA LEU A 54 -18.89 2.64 21.65
C LEU A 54 -17.85 1.51 21.58
N ARG A 55 -17.23 1.17 22.71
CA ARG A 55 -16.28 0.05 22.82
C ARG A 55 -16.95 -1.27 22.45
N GLN A 56 -18.16 -1.53 22.92
CA GLN A 56 -18.92 -2.73 22.58
C GLN A 56 -19.28 -2.78 21.09
N GLU A 57 -19.72 -1.65 20.51
CA GLU A 57 -20.02 -1.55 19.08
C GLU A 57 -18.76 -1.79 18.22
N LEU A 58 -17.62 -1.21 18.58
CA LEU A 58 -16.35 -1.42 17.89
C LEU A 58 -15.83 -2.86 18.02
N LEU A 59 -16.00 -3.50 19.19
CA LEU A 59 -15.65 -4.90 19.38
C LEU A 59 -16.56 -5.83 18.55
N GLN A 60 -17.85 -5.52 18.46
CA GLN A 60 -18.77 -6.26 17.60
C GLN A 60 -18.43 -6.08 16.12
N LEU A 61 -18.06 -4.88 15.70
CA LEU A 61 -17.62 -4.62 14.33
C LEU A 61 -16.35 -5.41 14.02
N LYS A 62 -15.35 -5.33 14.91
CA LYS A 62 -14.11 -6.11 14.80
C LYS A 62 -14.38 -7.62 14.68
N ALA A 63 -15.26 -8.18 15.51
CA ALA A 63 -15.60 -9.60 15.44
C ALA A 63 -16.25 -9.98 14.10
N LYS A 64 -17.15 -9.14 13.57
CA LYS A 64 -17.75 -9.33 12.24
C LYS A 64 -16.70 -9.28 11.13
N ASP A 65 -15.75 -8.36 11.22
CA ASP A 65 -14.67 -8.23 10.24
C ASP A 65 -13.72 -9.43 10.31
N GLU A 66 -13.38 -9.91 11.52
CA GLU A 66 -12.59 -11.13 11.72
C GLU A 66 -13.28 -12.38 11.13
N ASP A 67 -14.58 -12.54 11.39
CA ASP A 67 -15.38 -13.65 10.83
C ASP A 67 -15.47 -13.55 9.30
N PHE A 68 -15.67 -12.35 8.76
CA PHE A 68 -15.70 -12.12 7.32
C PHE A 68 -14.37 -12.46 6.68
N VAL A 69 -13.26 -11.97 7.25
CA VAL A 69 -11.90 -12.25 6.77
C VAL A 69 -11.61 -13.75 6.83
N ALA A 70 -11.92 -14.43 7.94
CA ALA A 70 -11.69 -15.87 8.06
C ALA A 70 -12.46 -16.66 6.99
N MET A 71 -13.73 -16.35 6.78
CA MET A 71 -14.53 -16.97 5.72
C MET A 71 -14.00 -16.62 4.31
N ALA A 72 -13.58 -15.38 4.08
CA ALA A 72 -13.06 -14.92 2.80
C ALA A 72 -11.74 -15.62 2.47
N ILE A 73 -10.84 -15.79 3.43
CA ILE A 73 -9.59 -16.55 3.30
C ILE A 73 -9.89 -18.00 2.89
N SER A 74 -10.72 -18.72 3.66
CA SER A 74 -11.03 -20.12 3.38
C SER A 74 -11.69 -20.31 2.01
N LYS A 75 -12.63 -19.44 1.64
CA LYS A 75 -13.29 -19.48 0.32
C LYS A 75 -12.34 -19.13 -0.81
N SER A 76 -11.44 -18.15 -0.61
CA SER A 76 -10.50 -17.75 -1.66
C SER A 76 -9.48 -18.85 -1.92
N PHE A 77 -9.00 -19.53 -0.88
CA PHE A 77 -8.12 -20.70 -1.03
C PHE A 77 -8.82 -21.92 -1.61
N GLY A 78 -10.07 -22.15 -1.20
CA GLY A 78 -10.92 -23.16 -1.82
C GLY A 78 -11.02 -22.92 -3.32
N ASP A 79 -11.50 -21.74 -3.71
CA ASP A 79 -11.73 -21.41 -5.13
C ASP A 79 -10.44 -21.30 -5.95
N ALA A 80 -9.32 -20.85 -5.35
CA ALA A 80 -8.03 -20.76 -6.04
C ALA A 80 -7.43 -22.14 -6.32
N ASN A 81 -7.62 -23.09 -5.41
CA ASN A 81 -7.01 -24.42 -5.50
C ASN A 81 -7.99 -25.52 -5.93
N ASP A 82 -9.28 -25.21 -6.08
CA ASP A 82 -10.30 -26.16 -6.52
C ASP A 82 -10.05 -26.60 -7.97
N ILE A 83 -10.19 -27.90 -8.18
CA ILE A 83 -10.08 -28.54 -9.48
C ILE A 83 -11.39 -29.28 -9.65
N ASP A 84 -12.23 -28.81 -10.58
CA ASP A 84 -13.51 -29.44 -10.84
C ASP A 84 -13.29 -30.83 -11.49
N LEU A 85 -13.45 -31.87 -10.68
CA LEU A 85 -13.34 -33.27 -11.09
C LEU A 85 -14.65 -33.82 -11.68
N THR A 86 -15.74 -33.03 -11.66
CA THR A 86 -17.08 -33.50 -12.01
C THR A 86 -17.54 -33.03 -13.39
N SER A 87 -17.06 -31.89 -13.87
CA SER A 87 -17.43 -31.39 -15.20
C SER A 87 -16.72 -32.17 -16.33
N SER A 88 -17.53 -32.72 -17.23
CA SER A 88 -17.10 -33.34 -18.49
C SER A 88 -16.75 -32.33 -19.59
N SER A 89 -16.82 -31.02 -19.28
CA SER A 89 -16.51 -29.93 -20.21
C SER A 89 -15.11 -29.39 -19.91
N GLY A 90 -14.14 -29.76 -20.75
CA GLY A 90 -12.75 -29.28 -20.72
C GLY A 90 -11.71 -30.38 -20.93
N ALA A 91 -10.45 -30.08 -20.57
CA ALA A 91 -9.32 -31.02 -20.61
C ALA A 91 -9.70 -32.41 -20.05
N PRO A 92 -9.17 -33.51 -20.62
CA PRO A 92 -9.61 -34.85 -20.28
C PRO A 92 -9.51 -35.07 -18.77
N LEU A 93 -10.52 -35.73 -18.18
CA LEU A 93 -10.62 -36.02 -16.74
C LEU A 93 -9.30 -36.58 -16.15
N ARG A 94 -8.56 -37.32 -16.97
CA ARG A 94 -7.23 -37.87 -16.66
C ARG A 94 -6.20 -36.80 -16.30
N ASP A 95 -6.18 -35.67 -17.01
CA ASP A 95 -5.19 -34.61 -16.78
C ASP A 95 -5.52 -33.83 -15.50
N ARG A 96 -6.81 -33.62 -15.21
CA ARG A 96 -7.28 -33.03 -13.94
C ARG A 96 -6.94 -33.92 -12.74
N LEU A 97 -7.24 -35.21 -12.83
CA LEU A 97 -6.90 -36.19 -11.79
C LEU A 97 -5.38 -36.31 -11.61
N ARG A 98 -4.61 -36.29 -12.71
CA ARG A 98 -3.16 -36.29 -12.65
C ARG A 98 -2.63 -35.06 -11.91
N PHE A 99 -3.08 -33.86 -12.27
CA PHE A 99 -2.67 -32.63 -11.60
C PHE A 99 -3.05 -32.62 -10.12
N TRP A 100 -4.27 -33.07 -9.78
CA TRP A 100 -4.71 -33.20 -8.39
C TRP A 100 -3.84 -34.18 -7.59
N LEU A 101 -3.52 -35.35 -8.16
CA LEU A 101 -2.64 -36.34 -7.51
C LEU A 101 -1.20 -35.82 -7.36
N LEU A 102 -0.69 -35.10 -8.35
CA LEU A 102 0.63 -34.48 -8.27
C LEU A 102 0.68 -33.40 -7.19
N ARG A 103 -0.39 -32.61 -7.05
CA ARG A 103 -0.52 -31.63 -5.97
C ARG A 103 -0.63 -32.29 -4.59
N TYR A 104 -1.36 -33.40 -4.48
CA TYR A 104 -1.43 -34.20 -3.25
C TYR A 104 -0.08 -34.80 -2.87
N ALA A 105 0.76 -35.11 -3.86
CA ALA A 105 2.12 -35.60 -3.67
C ALA A 105 3.17 -34.48 -3.51
N ASP A 106 2.76 -33.21 -3.36
CA ASP A 106 3.62 -32.02 -3.29
C ASP A 106 4.57 -31.84 -4.48
N LEU A 107 4.23 -32.41 -5.65
CA LEU A 107 4.99 -32.27 -6.89
C LEU A 107 4.55 -31.08 -7.75
N GLU A 108 3.37 -30.52 -7.47
CA GLU A 108 2.81 -29.35 -8.14
C GLU A 108 2.48 -28.25 -7.13
N ALA A 109 2.66 -27.00 -7.54
CA ALA A 109 2.50 -25.85 -6.65
C ALA A 109 1.03 -25.62 -6.25
N THR A 110 0.83 -25.20 -4.99
CA THR A 110 -0.43 -24.65 -4.51
C THR A 110 -0.43 -23.13 -4.65
N LEU A 111 -1.62 -22.51 -4.78
CA LEU A 111 -1.74 -21.06 -4.70
C LEU A 111 -1.80 -20.66 -3.22
N TRP A 112 -0.77 -19.91 -2.78
CA TRP A 112 -0.65 -19.38 -1.42
C TRP A 112 -1.11 -17.93 -1.37
N PHE A 113 -1.34 -17.40 -0.16
CA PHE A 113 -1.80 -16.04 0.04
C PHE A 113 -0.87 -15.00 -0.60
N GLU A 114 0.44 -15.23 -0.53
CA GLU A 114 1.47 -14.36 -1.08
C GLU A 114 1.37 -14.29 -2.62
N HIS A 115 1.08 -15.41 -3.28
CA HIS A 115 0.87 -15.44 -4.73
C HIS A 115 -0.35 -14.63 -5.13
N LEU A 116 -1.42 -14.73 -4.34
CA LEU A 116 -2.65 -13.96 -4.53
C LEU A 116 -2.41 -12.45 -4.35
N CYS A 117 -1.62 -12.07 -3.35
CA CYS A 117 -1.21 -10.68 -3.12
C CYS A 117 -0.32 -10.15 -4.25
N CYS A 118 0.63 -10.95 -4.73
CA CYS A 118 1.46 -10.61 -5.89
C CYS A 118 0.62 -10.46 -7.17
N GLY A 119 -0.42 -11.27 -7.33
CA GLY A 119 -1.40 -11.14 -8.41
C GLY A 119 -2.08 -9.76 -8.42
N LEU A 120 -2.40 -9.17 -7.26
CA LEU A 120 -2.94 -7.80 -7.21
C LEU A 120 -1.98 -6.74 -7.75
N LEU A 121 -0.67 -6.99 -7.72
CA LEU A 121 0.36 -6.07 -8.20
C LEU A 121 0.73 -6.32 -9.68
N SER A 122 0.41 -7.51 -10.20
CA SER A 122 0.77 -7.93 -11.56
C SER A 122 -0.30 -7.47 -12.56
N PRO A 123 0.07 -6.87 -13.70
CA PRO A 123 -0.88 -6.59 -14.77
C PRO A 123 -1.28 -7.86 -15.54
N ARG A 124 -0.57 -8.98 -15.32
CA ARG A 124 -0.76 -10.29 -15.94
C ARG A 124 -1.20 -11.35 -14.93
N ALA A 125 -1.85 -10.92 -13.85
CA ALA A 125 -2.27 -11.78 -12.76
C ALA A 125 -3.06 -13.02 -13.23
N GLU A 126 -3.90 -12.86 -14.26
CA GLU A 126 -4.66 -13.96 -14.84
C GLU A 126 -3.75 -15.02 -15.49
N GLU A 127 -2.72 -14.60 -16.23
CA GLU A 127 -1.73 -15.50 -16.84
C GLU A 127 -0.86 -16.18 -15.78
N ASP A 128 -0.48 -15.43 -14.74
CA ASP A 128 0.33 -15.95 -13.63
C ASP A 128 -0.45 -17.02 -12.84
N PHE A 129 -1.76 -16.81 -12.63
CA PHE A 129 -2.62 -17.80 -11.99
C PHE A 129 -2.91 -19.01 -12.88
N GLU A 130 -3.06 -18.83 -14.19
CA GLU A 130 -3.21 -19.92 -15.15
C GLU A 130 -1.98 -20.84 -15.17
N GLN A 131 -0.77 -20.29 -15.01
CA GLN A 131 0.46 -21.08 -14.88
C GLN A 131 0.51 -21.93 -13.60
N LEU A 132 0.00 -21.41 -12.49
CA LEU A 132 -0.02 -22.10 -11.19
C LEU A 132 -1.20 -23.06 -11.05
N ASN A 133 -2.32 -22.76 -11.69
CA ASN A 133 -3.48 -23.62 -11.78
C ASN A 133 -4.13 -23.51 -13.17
N PRO A 134 -3.79 -24.43 -14.10
CA PRO A 134 -4.33 -24.42 -15.47
C PRO A 134 -5.85 -24.61 -15.57
N PHE A 135 -6.50 -25.00 -14.47
CA PHE A 135 -7.94 -25.24 -14.41
C PHE A 135 -8.71 -24.06 -13.81
N LEU A 136 -8.03 -22.97 -13.47
CA LEU A 136 -8.65 -21.74 -12.99
C LEU A 136 -9.18 -20.91 -14.17
N ASP A 137 -10.49 -20.74 -14.24
CA ASP A 137 -11.12 -19.88 -15.26
C ASP A 137 -10.85 -18.39 -14.99
N ARG A 138 -10.74 -17.57 -16.04
CA ARG A 138 -10.46 -16.13 -15.93
C ARG A 138 -11.52 -15.39 -15.13
N ALA A 139 -12.78 -15.78 -15.26
CA ALA A 139 -13.87 -15.21 -14.47
C ALA A 139 -13.70 -15.50 -12.96
N LYS A 140 -13.23 -16.70 -12.61
CA LYS A 140 -12.92 -17.06 -11.22
C LYS A 140 -11.69 -16.31 -10.70
N ALA A 141 -10.65 -16.16 -11.53
CA ALA A 141 -9.46 -15.36 -11.21
C ALA A 141 -9.82 -13.89 -10.89
N ALA A 142 -10.64 -13.24 -11.73
CA ALA A 142 -11.12 -11.88 -11.46
C ALA A 142 -11.96 -11.79 -10.18
N GLY A 143 -12.81 -12.80 -9.93
CA GLY A 143 -13.58 -12.93 -8.69
C GLY A 143 -12.73 -13.17 -7.44
N LEU A 144 -11.55 -13.78 -7.57
CA LEU A 144 -10.57 -13.93 -6.48
C LEU A 144 -9.91 -12.59 -6.16
N LEU A 145 -9.45 -11.86 -7.18
CA LEU A 145 -8.82 -10.54 -7.01
C LEU A 145 -9.78 -9.53 -6.36
N SER A 146 -11.05 -9.51 -6.75
CA SER A 146 -12.06 -8.64 -6.13
C SER A 146 -12.33 -8.98 -4.66
N ARG A 147 -12.35 -10.27 -4.30
CA ARG A 147 -12.49 -10.69 -2.89
C ARG A 147 -11.24 -10.38 -2.06
N LEU A 148 -10.06 -10.55 -2.63
CA LEU A 148 -8.79 -10.22 -1.98
C LEU A 148 -8.68 -8.71 -1.72
N THR A 149 -9.05 -7.87 -2.68
CA THR A 149 -9.10 -6.42 -2.47
C THR A 149 -10.06 -6.03 -1.35
N GLN A 150 -11.26 -6.62 -1.31
CA GLN A 150 -12.21 -6.37 -0.22
C GLN A 150 -11.64 -6.81 1.12
N MET A 151 -11.08 -8.03 1.18
CA MET A 151 -10.46 -8.56 2.39
C MET A 151 -9.31 -7.67 2.89
N MET A 152 -8.40 -7.22 2.01
CA MET A 152 -7.32 -6.31 2.39
C MET A 152 -7.83 -4.95 2.87
N LEU A 153 -8.93 -4.46 2.30
CA LEU A 153 -9.54 -3.19 2.71
C LEU A 153 -10.02 -3.25 4.17
N ASP A 154 -10.61 -4.37 4.55
CA ASP A 154 -11.12 -4.65 5.90
C ASP A 154 -9.97 -4.94 6.87
N LEU A 155 -8.99 -5.75 6.46
CA LEU A 155 -7.82 -6.10 7.29
C LEU A 155 -6.91 -4.90 7.59
N ALA A 156 -6.73 -4.00 6.62
CA ALA A 156 -5.95 -2.78 6.84
C ALA A 156 -6.63 -1.82 7.85
N GLN A 157 -7.94 -1.90 8.07
CA GLN A 157 -8.61 -1.15 9.14
C GLN A 157 -8.32 -1.76 10.51
N LEU A 158 -8.25 -3.09 10.62
CA LEU A 158 -7.91 -3.80 11.86
C LEU A 158 -6.45 -3.57 12.28
N LEU A 159 -5.54 -3.42 11.31
CA LEU A 159 -4.11 -3.21 11.54
C LEU A 159 -3.74 -1.76 11.88
N ALA A 160 -4.62 -0.79 11.63
CA ALA A 160 -4.46 0.61 12.00
C ALA A 160 -4.63 0.82 13.52
N ASN A 161 -3.86 0.09 14.33
CA ASN A 161 -3.77 0.27 15.77
C ASN A 161 -2.64 1.26 16.09
N PRO A 162 -2.91 2.47 16.58
CA PRO A 162 -1.88 3.22 17.26
C PRO A 162 -1.64 2.56 18.61
N ALA A 163 -0.57 1.79 18.71
CA ALA A 163 0.02 1.42 20.00
C ALA A 163 0.43 2.71 20.73
N SER A 164 -0.48 3.27 21.52
CA SER A 164 -0.22 4.39 22.42
C SER A 164 -0.11 3.86 23.85
N ALA A 165 1.04 3.26 24.15
CA ALA A 165 1.53 3.10 25.51
C ALA A 165 2.12 4.45 25.95
N GLY A 166 1.54 5.11 26.96
CA GLY A 166 2.13 6.34 27.51
C GLY A 166 1.25 7.13 28.47
N SER A 167 1.65 7.05 29.75
CA SER A 167 1.50 7.95 30.91
C SER A 167 0.24 8.82 31.09
N ALA A 168 -0.36 8.68 32.27
CA ALA A 168 -1.43 9.55 32.78
C ALA A 168 -0.85 10.82 33.42
N VAL A 169 -0.89 11.95 32.71
CA VAL A 169 -0.83 13.29 33.33
C VAL A 169 -1.79 14.24 32.60
N ALA A 170 -2.54 15.01 33.40
CA ALA A 170 -3.65 15.92 33.06
C ALA A 170 -4.86 15.23 32.41
N LEU A 171 -5.74 14.64 33.25
CA LEU A 171 -6.94 13.90 32.85
C LEU A 171 -7.76 14.58 31.73
N ALA A 172 -7.95 15.91 31.80
CA ALA A 172 -8.71 16.66 30.80
C ALA A 172 -7.97 16.83 29.46
N ALA A 173 -6.67 17.16 29.50
CA ALA A 173 -5.85 17.33 28.30
C ALA A 173 -5.59 15.97 27.63
N GLY A 174 -5.27 14.94 28.42
CA GLY A 174 -5.04 13.58 27.93
C GLY A 174 -6.31 12.90 27.42
N LEU A 175 -7.48 13.16 28.03
CA LEU A 175 -8.76 12.64 27.52
C LEU A 175 -9.14 13.32 26.20
N GLY A 176 -8.97 14.64 26.10
CA GLY A 176 -9.20 15.37 24.86
C GLY A 176 -8.27 14.91 23.73
N GLU A 177 -6.98 14.70 24.02
CA GLU A 177 -6.01 14.20 23.05
C GLU A 177 -6.36 12.79 22.55
N LYS A 178 -6.64 11.84 23.47
CA LYS A 178 -7.03 10.47 23.10
C LYS A 178 -8.35 10.41 22.34
N ALA A 179 -9.33 11.23 22.71
CA ALA A 179 -10.60 11.35 22.00
C ALA A 179 -10.39 11.86 20.57
N ASN A 180 -9.53 12.87 20.39
CA ASN A 180 -9.18 13.40 19.07
C ASN A 180 -8.42 12.38 18.23
N VAL A 181 -7.50 11.61 18.81
CA VAL A 181 -6.80 10.51 18.12
C VAL A 181 -7.79 9.46 17.65
N LEU A 182 -8.70 8.99 18.53
CA LEU A 182 -9.73 8.02 18.16
C LEU A 182 -10.65 8.55 17.05
N CYS A 183 -11.10 9.80 17.16
CA CYS A 183 -11.89 10.44 16.11
C CYS A 183 -11.13 10.55 14.79
N GLY A 184 -9.85 10.89 14.84
CA GLY A 184 -8.99 10.94 13.66
C GLY A 184 -8.89 9.59 12.96
N LEU A 185 -8.77 8.49 13.72
CA LEU A 185 -8.77 7.13 13.16
C LEU A 185 -10.12 6.75 12.56
N LEU A 186 -11.23 6.97 13.29
CA LEU A 186 -12.57 6.60 12.82
C LEU A 186 -13.02 7.42 11.61
N ALA A 187 -12.61 8.69 11.55
CA ALA A 187 -12.89 9.58 10.44
C ALA A 187 -11.86 9.48 9.32
N SER A 188 -10.80 8.67 9.49
CA SER A 188 -9.76 8.51 8.48
C SER A 188 -10.38 7.94 7.20
N LYS A 189 -10.05 8.58 6.08
CA LYS A 189 -10.52 8.20 4.75
C LYS A 189 -9.32 7.88 3.88
N ARG A 190 -9.49 6.85 3.04
CA ARG A 190 -8.54 6.53 1.98
C ARG A 190 -8.79 7.45 0.81
N THR A 191 -7.83 8.32 0.51
CA THR A 191 -7.93 9.31 -0.56
C THR A 191 -7.54 8.80 -1.93
N TYR A 192 -6.83 7.67 -2.00
CA TYR A 192 -6.48 7.02 -3.26
C TYR A 192 -7.65 6.22 -3.88
N ILE A 193 -8.82 6.16 -3.23
CA ILE A 193 -10.00 5.47 -3.74
C ILE A 193 -10.96 6.49 -4.35
N GLU A 194 -10.96 6.58 -5.68
CA GLU A 194 -11.90 7.43 -6.42
C GLU A 194 -13.25 6.72 -6.55
N LYS A 195 -14.29 7.27 -5.91
CA LYS A 195 -15.65 6.76 -6.10
C LYS A 195 -16.15 7.17 -7.48
N LYS A 196 -16.38 6.22 -8.38
CA LYS A 196 -17.20 6.46 -9.58
C LYS A 196 -18.65 6.22 -9.21
N GLU A 197 -19.49 7.25 -9.35
CA GLU A 197 -20.94 7.12 -9.21
C GLU A 197 -21.51 6.36 -10.42
N GLY A 198 -21.48 5.03 -10.35
CA GLY A 198 -22.22 4.14 -11.25
C GLY A 198 -23.51 3.66 -10.58
N SER A 199 -24.61 3.63 -11.33
CA SER A 199 -25.90 3.12 -10.88
C SER A 199 -25.83 1.61 -10.62
N GLY A 200 -25.62 1.22 -9.36
CA GLY A 200 -25.70 -0.16 -8.89
C GLY A 200 -24.36 -0.75 -8.45
N GLY A 201 -23.85 -0.33 -7.28
CA GLY A 201 -22.68 -0.92 -6.64
C GLY A 201 -21.47 0.04 -6.55
N PHE A 202 -20.68 -0.11 -5.49
CA PHE A 202 -19.44 0.64 -5.30
C PHE A 202 -18.39 0.18 -6.33
N VAL A 203 -18.23 0.93 -7.42
CA VAL A 203 -17.13 0.73 -8.38
C VAL A 203 -16.13 1.86 -8.19
N GLY A 204 -15.29 1.73 -7.15
CA GLY A 204 -14.17 2.64 -6.93
C GLY A 204 -13.00 2.32 -7.88
N SER A 205 -12.43 3.31 -8.54
CA SER A 205 -11.17 3.16 -9.27
C SER A 205 -10.02 3.47 -8.32
N PHE A 206 -9.10 2.53 -8.12
CA PHE A 206 -7.92 2.75 -7.29
C PHE A 206 -6.75 1.88 -7.78
N ASP A 207 -5.53 2.26 -7.42
CA ASP A 207 -4.35 1.46 -7.69
C ASP A 207 -4.09 0.49 -6.52
N PRO A 208 -4.09 -0.84 -6.75
CA PRO A 208 -3.91 -1.84 -5.70
C PRO A 208 -2.56 -1.74 -4.98
N HIS A 209 -1.54 -1.11 -5.56
CA HIS A 209 -0.24 -0.93 -4.92
C HIS A 209 -0.33 -0.12 -3.61
N PHE A 210 -1.23 0.87 -3.53
CA PHE A 210 -1.46 1.62 -2.29
C PHE A 210 -2.05 0.73 -1.20
N LEU A 211 -3.02 -0.11 -1.55
CA LEU A 211 -3.70 -0.99 -0.60
C LEU A 211 -2.75 -2.08 -0.06
N VAL A 212 -1.98 -2.71 -0.94
CA VAL A 212 -0.96 -3.70 -0.53
C VAL A 212 0.10 -3.05 0.34
N PHE A 213 0.50 -1.81 0.04
CA PHE A 213 1.44 -1.06 0.87
C PHE A 213 0.89 -0.77 2.28
N GLU A 214 -0.38 -0.34 2.40
CA GLU A 214 -1.03 -0.17 3.71
C GLU A 214 -1.05 -1.49 4.50
N PHE A 215 -1.41 -2.58 3.82
CA PHE A 215 -1.47 -3.91 4.42
C PHE A 215 -0.11 -4.37 4.96
N VAL A 216 0.96 -4.19 4.18
CA VAL A 216 2.30 -4.66 4.56
C VAL A 216 2.91 -3.80 5.66
N THR A 217 2.71 -2.49 5.59
CA THR A 217 3.36 -1.57 6.53
C THR A 217 2.54 -1.29 7.78
N GLY A 218 1.23 -1.59 7.76
CA GLY A 218 0.29 -1.25 8.82
C GLY A 218 0.01 0.26 8.94
N PHE A 219 0.59 1.09 8.07
CA PHE A 219 0.31 2.52 8.03
C PHE A 219 -0.83 2.81 7.09
N LEU A 220 -1.87 3.46 7.61
CA LEU A 220 -2.90 4.03 6.75
C LEU A 220 -2.33 5.27 6.06
N LEU A 221 -2.46 5.34 4.74
CA LEU A 221 -2.03 6.47 3.93
C LEU A 221 -3.05 7.60 4.11
N GLN A 222 -3.01 8.23 5.29
CA GLN A 222 -3.96 9.25 5.72
C GLN A 222 -3.67 10.63 5.14
N ASP A 223 -4.74 11.39 4.97
CA ASP A 223 -4.73 12.84 4.98
C ASP A 223 -4.31 13.34 6.36
N LEU A 224 -3.07 13.84 6.46
CA LEU A 224 -2.67 14.66 7.59
C LEU A 224 -3.23 16.09 7.41
N GLU A 225 -4.55 16.23 7.26
CA GLU A 225 -5.26 17.53 7.16
C GLU A 225 -5.23 18.32 8.50
N ALA A 226 -4.67 17.75 9.56
CA ALA A 226 -4.71 18.34 10.90
C ALA A 226 -3.72 19.50 11.15
N TYR A 227 -2.81 19.84 10.23
CA TYR A 227 -1.84 20.92 10.46
C TYR A 227 -1.56 21.78 9.22
N LEU A 228 -2.53 22.65 8.86
CA LEU A 228 -2.34 24.08 8.59
C LEU A 228 -3.46 24.63 7.67
N PRO A 229 -4.19 25.68 8.08
CA PRO A 229 -5.04 26.44 7.18
C PRO A 229 -4.16 27.46 6.44
N THR A 230 -3.55 27.07 5.32
CA THR A 230 -2.92 28.03 4.41
C THR A 230 -2.87 27.46 2.99
N ASP A 231 -2.87 28.34 2.00
CA ASP A 231 -2.86 28.13 0.53
C ASP A 231 -1.72 27.25 -0.03
N ARG A 232 -1.34 26.15 0.62
CA ARG A 232 -0.41 25.15 0.10
C ARG A 232 -1.00 23.76 0.35
N PRO A 233 -1.16 22.93 -0.69
CA PRO A 233 -1.61 21.56 -0.50
C PRO A 233 -0.60 20.87 0.42
N THR A 234 -1.09 20.31 1.54
CA THR A 234 -0.30 19.42 2.39
C THR A 234 -0.01 18.17 1.57
N TYR A 235 1.15 18.16 0.90
CA TYR A 235 1.49 17.14 -0.10
C TYR A 235 1.37 15.74 0.48
N LEU A 236 0.39 15.01 -0.03
CA LEU A 236 0.10 13.65 0.39
C LEU A 236 1.12 12.68 -0.21
N PRO A 237 1.60 11.65 0.53
CA PRO A 237 2.44 10.62 -0.06
C PRO A 237 1.84 10.02 -1.34
N VAL A 238 0.52 9.86 -1.40
CA VAL A 238 -0.24 9.41 -2.58
C VAL A 238 -0.11 10.38 -3.75
N GLU A 239 -0.36 11.67 -3.54
CA GLU A 239 -0.27 12.69 -4.59
C GLU A 239 1.15 12.76 -5.16
N MET A 240 2.17 12.76 -4.30
CA MET A 240 3.56 12.79 -4.73
C MET A 240 3.93 11.55 -5.54
N VAL A 241 3.48 10.37 -5.12
CA VAL A 241 3.71 9.12 -5.85
C VAL A 241 3.02 9.14 -7.21
N ASN A 242 1.81 9.69 -7.31
CA ASN A 242 1.11 9.88 -8.57
C ASN A 242 1.85 10.84 -9.50
N GLU A 243 2.30 12.00 -9.00
CA GLU A 243 3.09 12.96 -9.77
C GLU A 243 4.43 12.38 -10.26
N PHE A 244 5.13 11.62 -9.41
CA PHE A 244 6.35 10.92 -9.82
C PHE A 244 6.06 9.86 -10.87
N SER A 245 4.95 9.13 -10.75
CA SER A 245 4.52 8.13 -11.72
C SER A 245 4.14 8.77 -13.06
N ASP A 246 3.50 9.95 -13.05
CA ASP A 246 3.23 10.75 -14.26
C ASP A 246 4.51 11.29 -14.92
N ALA A 247 5.46 11.76 -14.12
CA ALA A 247 6.76 12.19 -14.60
C ALA A 247 7.50 11.02 -15.27
N LEU A 248 7.49 9.84 -14.66
CA LEU A 248 8.09 8.62 -15.21
C LEU A 248 7.41 8.19 -16.52
N ARG A 249 6.06 8.20 -16.57
CA ARG A 249 5.28 7.95 -17.80
C ARG A 249 5.71 8.89 -18.93
N THR A 250 5.81 10.19 -18.63
CA THR A 250 6.20 11.20 -19.62
C THR A 250 7.70 11.26 -19.90
N GLY A 251 8.51 10.43 -19.22
CA GLY A 251 9.98 10.43 -19.36
C GLY A 251 10.65 11.69 -18.86
N LYS A 252 10.03 12.41 -17.92
CA LYS A 252 10.54 13.65 -17.34
C LYS A 252 11.15 13.40 -15.96
N SER A 253 12.20 14.14 -15.65
CA SER A 253 12.74 14.20 -14.28
C SER A 253 11.84 15.07 -13.40
N SER A 254 11.63 14.65 -12.16
CA SER A 254 10.85 15.38 -11.17
C SER A 254 11.64 15.50 -9.88
N VAL A 255 11.57 16.67 -9.24
CA VAL A 255 12.15 16.94 -7.92
C VAL A 255 11.05 17.50 -7.05
N LYS A 256 10.90 16.93 -5.85
CA LYS A 256 9.88 17.35 -4.89
C LYS A 256 10.54 17.62 -3.54
N GLN A 257 10.25 18.78 -2.98
CA GLN A 257 10.72 19.16 -1.65
C GLN A 257 9.69 18.70 -0.61
N MET A 258 10.12 17.84 0.30
CA MET A 258 9.29 17.39 1.42
C MET A 258 9.94 17.80 2.74
N ILE A 259 9.11 18.10 3.75
CA ILE A 259 9.55 18.38 5.12
C ILE A 259 10.22 17.13 5.71
N MET A 260 11.24 17.30 6.57
CA MET A 260 11.85 16.19 7.30
C MET A 260 10.79 15.48 8.15
N GLY A 261 10.76 14.14 8.12
CA GLY A 261 9.73 13.35 8.80
C GLY A 261 8.45 13.09 7.99
N ALA A 262 8.26 13.71 6.83
CA ALA A 262 7.07 13.51 5.98
C ALA A 262 6.99 12.15 5.25
N GLY A 263 7.70 11.12 5.73
CA GLY A 263 7.63 9.78 5.14
C GLY A 263 8.39 9.60 3.81
N LYS A 264 9.37 10.45 3.48
CA LYS A 264 10.21 10.32 2.26
C LYS A 264 10.77 8.90 2.09
N THR A 265 11.57 8.48 3.05
CA THR A 265 12.28 7.18 3.03
C THR A 265 11.38 6.04 3.49
N SER A 266 10.39 6.33 4.33
CA SER A 266 9.51 5.32 4.96
C SER A 266 8.28 4.96 4.13
N VAL A 267 7.80 5.86 3.29
CA VAL A 267 6.54 5.71 2.53
C VAL A 267 6.76 5.91 1.04
N VAL A 268 7.26 7.07 0.63
CA VAL A 268 7.35 7.43 -0.80
C VAL A 268 8.36 6.55 -1.54
N SER A 269 9.57 6.35 -1.01
CA SER A 269 10.60 5.52 -1.67
C SER A 269 10.18 4.04 -1.80
N PRO A 270 9.70 3.37 -0.74
CA PRO A 270 9.23 1.98 -0.85
C PRO A 270 8.03 1.83 -1.79
N LEU A 271 7.09 2.77 -1.78
CA LEU A 271 5.90 2.71 -2.64
C LEU A 271 6.24 2.92 -4.12
N LEU A 272 7.13 3.85 -4.45
CA LEU A 272 7.65 3.98 -5.82
C LEU A 272 8.41 2.73 -6.26
N ALA A 273 9.19 2.14 -5.36
CA ALA A 273 9.88 0.89 -5.65
C ALA A 273 8.91 -0.27 -5.86
N LEU A 274 7.84 -0.35 -5.07
CA LEU A 274 6.79 -1.35 -5.22
C LEU A 274 6.10 -1.24 -6.59
N MET A 275 5.68 -0.03 -6.98
CA MET A 275 4.95 0.22 -8.23
C MET A 275 5.81 0.02 -9.48
N HIS A 276 7.06 0.46 -9.45
CA HIS A 276 7.88 0.54 -10.67
C HIS A 276 8.85 -0.63 -10.83
N ALA A 277 9.17 -1.37 -9.77
CA ALA A 277 10.15 -2.44 -9.88
C ALA A 277 9.60 -3.69 -10.61
N ASN A 278 8.28 -3.89 -10.66
CA ASN A 278 7.65 -4.99 -11.42
C ASN A 278 7.45 -4.70 -12.93
N GLY A 279 7.98 -3.59 -13.46
CA GLY A 279 7.88 -3.29 -14.89
C GLY A 279 6.45 -3.01 -15.40
N CYS A 280 5.48 -2.84 -14.49
CA CYS A 280 4.03 -2.79 -14.72
C CYS A 280 3.52 -1.54 -15.50
N LEU A 281 4.41 -0.67 -15.96
CA LEU A 281 4.05 0.36 -16.94
C LEU A 281 3.84 -0.32 -18.29
N SER A 282 2.58 -0.70 -18.53
CA SER A 282 1.98 -1.29 -19.75
C SER A 282 2.06 -0.37 -20.97
N ASP A 283 3.17 0.33 -21.14
CA ASP A 283 3.38 1.22 -22.26
C ASP A 283 4.16 0.45 -23.33
N SER A 284 3.39 -0.27 -24.15
CA SER A 284 3.82 -0.98 -25.36
C SER A 284 4.54 -0.08 -26.38
N SER A 285 4.64 1.23 -26.11
CA SER A 285 5.26 2.25 -26.94
C SER A 285 6.77 2.45 -26.68
N ARG A 286 7.32 1.93 -25.57
CA ARG A 286 8.78 1.84 -25.38
C ARG A 286 9.24 0.41 -25.58
N ALA A 287 9.41 0.04 -26.85
CA ALA A 287 10.25 -1.08 -27.23
C ALA A 287 11.61 -0.95 -26.53
N THR A 288 12.10 -2.05 -25.96
CA THR A 288 13.44 -2.21 -25.38
C THR A 288 13.78 -1.35 -24.14
N GLY A 289 13.59 -1.90 -22.95
CA GLY A 289 14.23 -1.34 -21.77
C GLY A 289 14.06 -2.20 -20.52
N LEU A 290 15.12 -2.92 -20.14
CA LEU A 290 15.30 -3.47 -18.80
C LEU A 290 15.17 -2.30 -17.81
N ARG A 291 14.13 -2.28 -16.97
CA ARG A 291 13.91 -1.22 -15.98
C ARG A 291 14.40 -1.68 -14.61
N ILE A 292 15.30 -0.91 -14.01
CA ILE A 292 15.81 -1.13 -12.65
C ILE A 292 15.41 0.08 -11.82
N VAL A 293 14.80 -0.16 -10.66
CA VAL A 293 14.61 0.89 -9.66
C VAL A 293 15.85 0.99 -8.80
N CYS A 294 16.55 2.12 -8.92
CA CYS A 294 17.76 2.41 -8.17
C CYS A 294 17.51 3.57 -7.21
N LEU A 295 17.62 3.31 -5.90
CA LEU A 295 17.53 4.32 -4.87
C LEU A 295 18.95 4.76 -4.48
N VAL A 296 19.28 5.99 -4.88
CA VAL A 296 20.56 6.62 -4.56
C VAL A 296 20.44 7.37 -3.24
N VAL A 297 21.18 6.95 -2.22
CA VAL A 297 21.17 7.57 -0.89
C VAL A 297 22.58 7.90 -0.40
N PRO A 298 22.75 8.92 0.47
CA PRO A 298 24.02 9.15 1.14
C PRO A 298 24.55 7.89 1.85
N PRO A 299 25.87 7.65 1.89
CA PRO A 299 26.44 6.44 2.49
C PRO A 299 25.96 6.16 3.93
N ALA A 300 25.81 7.22 4.73
CA ALA A 300 25.33 7.13 6.11
C ALA A 300 23.87 6.63 6.24
N LEU A 301 23.07 6.74 5.17
CA LEU A 301 21.66 6.36 5.17
C LEU A 301 21.41 5.01 4.50
N ILE A 302 22.43 4.33 3.95
CA ILE A 302 22.25 3.03 3.30
C ILE A 302 21.66 1.99 4.26
N SER A 303 22.18 1.88 5.47
CA SER A 303 21.71 0.89 6.45
C SER A 303 20.26 1.14 6.83
N LEU A 304 19.90 2.41 7.07
CA LEU A 304 18.54 2.83 7.38
C LEU A 304 17.59 2.53 6.22
N SER A 305 17.90 3.00 5.00
CA SER A 305 17.06 2.77 3.82
C SER A 305 16.91 1.29 3.48
N ARG A 306 17.97 0.49 3.66
CA ARG A 306 17.92 -0.96 3.48
C ARG A 306 16.97 -1.61 4.48
N SER A 307 17.08 -1.28 5.77
CA SER A 307 16.19 -1.85 6.80
C SER A 307 14.73 -1.49 6.54
N VAL A 308 14.45 -0.24 6.18
CA VAL A 308 13.08 0.20 5.85
C VAL A 308 12.51 -0.58 4.67
N LEU A 309 13.26 -0.70 3.56
CA LEU A 309 12.80 -1.44 2.38
C LEU A 309 12.66 -2.94 2.65
N GLN A 310 13.60 -3.55 3.38
CA GLN A 310 13.52 -4.96 3.75
C GLN A 310 12.31 -5.24 4.63
N ASN A 311 12.01 -4.38 5.61
CA ASN A 311 10.81 -4.51 6.41
C ASN A 311 9.55 -4.42 5.54
N CYS A 312 9.51 -3.46 4.61
CA CYS A 312 8.40 -3.28 3.68
C CYS A 312 8.24 -4.42 2.66
N PHE A 313 9.27 -5.22 2.38
CA PHE A 313 9.24 -6.29 1.38
C PHE A 313 9.46 -7.70 1.99
N SER A 314 9.40 -7.83 3.31
CA SER A 314 9.70 -9.11 3.97
C SER A 314 8.50 -10.03 4.11
N THR A 315 7.29 -9.48 4.25
CA THR A 315 6.12 -10.24 4.69
C THR A 315 5.26 -10.78 3.55
N VAL A 316 4.97 -9.96 2.54
CA VAL A 316 3.98 -10.31 1.49
C VAL A 316 4.55 -10.17 0.08
N VAL A 317 5.36 -9.13 -0.14
CA VAL A 317 5.95 -8.84 -1.46
C VAL A 317 7.42 -9.24 -1.42
N GLN A 318 7.78 -10.40 -1.95
CA GLN A 318 9.15 -10.92 -1.90
C GLN A 318 10.12 -10.21 -2.87
N LYS A 319 10.38 -8.91 -2.65
CA LYS A 319 11.42 -8.15 -3.36
C LYS A 319 12.71 -8.16 -2.58
N ARG A 320 13.81 -8.53 -3.23
CA ARG A 320 15.15 -8.43 -2.61
C ARG A 320 15.64 -6.99 -2.70
N VAL A 321 16.27 -6.55 -1.62
CA VAL A 321 16.92 -5.25 -1.54
C VAL A 321 18.42 -5.48 -1.61
N SER A 322 18.99 -5.22 -2.78
CA SER A 322 20.42 -5.42 -3.04
C SER A 322 21.17 -4.10 -2.92
N THR A 323 22.35 -4.10 -2.31
CA THR A 323 23.24 -2.93 -2.37
C THR A 323 24.28 -3.07 -3.43
N PHE A 324 24.41 -2.02 -4.22
CA PHE A 324 25.46 -1.82 -5.19
C PHE A 324 26.65 -1.12 -4.54
N LYS A 325 27.85 -1.62 -4.83
CA LYS A 325 29.12 -0.95 -4.53
C LYS A 325 30.00 -1.05 -5.76
N CYS A 326 30.62 0.06 -6.15
CA CYS A 326 31.52 0.09 -7.29
C CYS A 326 32.71 0.99 -6.95
N ASP A 327 33.86 0.34 -6.75
CA ASP A 327 35.12 1.04 -6.64
C ASP A 327 35.76 1.17 -8.03
N ARG A 328 36.42 2.29 -8.28
CA ARG A 328 37.15 2.53 -9.53
C ARG A 328 38.28 1.51 -9.77
N SER A 329 38.73 0.80 -8.75
CA SER A 329 39.76 -0.25 -8.83
C SER A 329 39.22 -1.67 -9.00
N LEU A 330 37.91 -1.91 -8.83
CA LEU A 330 37.29 -3.24 -8.94
C LEU A 330 36.92 -3.54 -10.38
N ASP A 331 37.52 -4.57 -10.99
CA ASP A 331 37.15 -5.02 -12.32
C ASP A 331 35.64 -5.31 -12.43
N LEU A 332 35.03 -4.89 -13.54
CA LEU A 332 33.62 -5.12 -13.82
C LEU A 332 33.46 -6.62 -14.14
N GLU A 333 33.32 -7.41 -13.08
CA GLU A 333 33.16 -8.86 -13.17
C GLU A 333 31.84 -9.23 -13.87
N VAL A 334 31.85 -10.34 -14.60
CA VAL A 334 30.63 -10.99 -15.13
C VAL A 334 29.62 -11.26 -14.01
N ALA A 335 30.09 -11.48 -12.79
CA ALA A 335 29.24 -11.62 -11.61
C ALA A 335 28.35 -10.39 -11.33
N LEU A 336 28.81 -9.18 -11.67
CA LEU A 336 28.05 -7.95 -11.48
C LEU A 336 26.94 -7.81 -12.53
N SER A 337 27.21 -8.15 -13.79
CA SER A 337 26.18 -8.16 -14.84
C SER A 337 25.13 -9.24 -14.58
N GLU A 338 25.53 -10.43 -14.12
CA GLU A 338 24.59 -11.47 -13.70
C GLU A 338 23.72 -11.03 -12.51
N ARG A 339 24.31 -10.37 -11.51
CA ARG A 339 23.55 -9.83 -10.37
C ARG A 339 22.54 -8.78 -10.81
N LEU A 340 22.94 -7.85 -11.68
CA LEU A 340 22.01 -6.86 -12.24
C LEU A 340 20.93 -7.51 -13.10
N GLY A 341 21.27 -8.53 -13.89
CA GLY A 341 20.32 -9.31 -14.67
C GLY A 341 19.25 -9.97 -13.79
N ARG A 342 19.66 -10.58 -12.67
CA ARG A 342 18.73 -11.15 -11.68
C ARG A 342 17.85 -10.07 -11.05
N ILE A 343 18.42 -8.92 -10.72
CA ILE A 343 17.66 -7.80 -10.15
C ILE A 343 16.58 -7.33 -11.12
N VAL A 344 16.90 -7.24 -12.41
CA VAL A 344 15.90 -6.88 -13.43
C VAL A 344 14.85 -7.97 -13.58
N SER A 345 15.25 -9.24 -13.68
CA SER A 345 14.31 -10.33 -13.93
C SER A 345 13.31 -10.52 -12.81
N HIS A 346 13.71 -10.26 -11.57
CA HIS A 346 12.85 -10.37 -10.39
C HIS A 346 12.17 -9.05 -9.99
N GLY A 347 12.51 -7.94 -10.64
CA GLY A 347 12.02 -6.63 -10.24
C GLY A 347 12.48 -6.23 -8.83
N ASP A 348 13.71 -6.57 -8.48
CA ASP A 348 14.30 -6.25 -7.19
C ASP A 348 14.72 -4.77 -7.11
N VAL A 349 15.00 -4.30 -5.89
CA VAL A 349 15.37 -2.89 -5.65
C VAL A 349 16.87 -2.78 -5.41
N LEU A 350 17.51 -1.86 -6.13
CA LEU A 350 18.93 -1.56 -5.99
C LEU A 350 19.14 -0.33 -5.11
N LEU A 351 19.97 -0.46 -4.08
CA LEU A 351 20.43 0.64 -3.24
C LEU A 351 21.87 0.98 -3.56
N THR A 352 22.19 2.26 -3.72
CA THR A 352 23.54 2.70 -4.08
C THR A 352 23.90 4.05 -3.46
N THR A 353 25.18 4.41 -3.49
CA THR A 353 25.63 5.77 -3.15
C THR A 353 25.88 6.61 -4.41
N PRO A 354 25.84 7.96 -4.29
CA PRO A 354 26.29 8.83 -5.38
C PRO A 354 27.73 8.54 -5.84
N GLY A 355 28.60 8.12 -4.92
CA GLY A 355 29.97 7.74 -5.21
C GLY A 355 30.04 6.52 -6.14
N ASP A 356 29.30 5.47 -5.82
CA ASP A 356 29.26 4.23 -6.61
C ASP A 356 28.69 4.46 -8.02
N VAL A 357 27.64 5.28 -8.13
CA VAL A 357 27.05 5.65 -9.43
C VAL A 357 28.07 6.40 -10.28
N LYS A 358 28.79 7.36 -9.67
CA LYS A 358 29.84 8.12 -10.35
C LYS A 358 30.98 7.20 -10.80
N SER A 359 31.44 6.29 -9.94
CA SER A 359 32.50 5.32 -10.27
C SER A 359 32.10 4.43 -11.43
N LEU A 360 30.85 3.94 -11.46
CA LEU A 360 30.32 3.15 -12.57
C LEU A 360 30.27 3.94 -13.89
N GLN A 361 29.77 5.19 -13.85
CA GLN A 361 29.72 6.04 -15.04
C GLN A 361 31.12 6.35 -15.58
N LEU A 362 32.09 6.66 -14.71
CA LEU A 362 33.46 6.93 -15.12
C LEU A 362 34.13 5.69 -15.72
N ARG A 363 33.92 4.51 -15.12
CA ARG A 363 34.45 3.26 -15.69
C ARG A 363 33.86 2.94 -17.06
N PHE A 364 32.56 3.17 -17.25
CA PHE A 364 31.94 3.01 -18.56
C PHE A 364 32.60 3.90 -19.62
N LEU A 365 32.88 5.16 -19.28
CA LEU A 365 33.59 6.08 -20.17
C LEU A 365 35.05 5.66 -20.43
N GLU A 366 35.77 5.19 -19.40
CA GLU A 366 37.14 4.68 -19.54
C GLU A 366 37.19 3.47 -20.47
N GLN A 367 36.25 2.53 -20.35
CA GLN A 367 36.15 1.36 -21.25
C GLN A 367 35.79 1.74 -22.68
N LEU A 368 34.93 2.75 -22.86
CA LEU A 368 34.60 3.27 -24.20
C LEU A 368 35.76 4.02 -24.86
N LEU A 369 36.70 4.58 -24.10
CA LEU A 369 37.88 5.28 -24.63
C LEU A 369 39.04 4.34 -24.98
N VAL A 370 39.05 3.12 -24.43
CA VAL A 370 40.08 2.09 -24.69
C VAL A 370 39.72 1.22 -25.90
N LEU A 371 38.44 1.21 -26.31
CA LEU A 371 37.96 0.72 -27.60
C LEU A 371 38.09 1.81 -28.67
#